data_AF-A0A3B8Q934-F1
#
_entry.id   AF-A0A3B8Q934-F1
#
_cell.length_a   1.000
_cell.length_b   1.000
_cell.length_c   1.000
_cell.angle_alpha   90.00
_cell.angle_beta   90.00
_cell.angle_gamma   90.00
#
_symmetry.space_group_name_H-M   'P 1'
#
loop_
_entity.id
_entity.type
_entity.pdbx_description
1 polymer ?
#
loop_
_entity_poly.entity_id
_entity_poly.type
_entity_poly.pdbx_seq_one_letter_code
_entity_poly.pdbx_strand_id
1 'polypeptide(L)'
;MTKIMKIRMMVTIGLAALLASATQASQEQLAKSIHDVQLETIKTSDQLKSTLMALNALSGQTKGDLRPAFEAFTAEVAKTEAAAVVTTARVKWMDGDGQQYFTDWQKTVDGINNESLRKKAQRRLDEAKASYGKVQASLVKASDKFKPFLSDLADIQKALSSDVTASGVKAIRGTVSTANWDSKFVDQAVKTAIKEASKMEKALSTEAK
;
A
#
# COMPACT_ATOMS: atom_id res chain seq x y z
N MET A 1 -27.51 -0.92 40.85
CA MET A 1 -27.27 -0.56 39.43
C MET A 1 -25.86 -0.99 39.05
N THR A 2 -25.73 -2.11 38.35
CA THR A 2 -24.42 -2.75 38.11
C THR A 2 -23.91 -2.38 36.72
N LYS A 3 -22.75 -1.73 36.64
CA LYS A 3 -22.20 -1.17 35.39
C LYS A 3 -21.42 -2.26 34.64
N ILE A 4 -22.02 -2.85 33.62
CA ILE A 4 -21.39 -3.92 32.81
C ILE A 4 -20.22 -3.34 32.02
N MET A 5 -19.00 -3.71 32.40
CA MET A 5 -17.77 -3.30 31.73
C MET A 5 -17.58 -4.14 30.45
N LYS A 6 -17.63 -3.50 29.28
CA LYS A 6 -17.38 -4.16 27.99
C LYS A 6 -15.90 -4.57 27.90
N ILE A 7 -15.61 -5.83 28.19
CA ILE A 7 -14.30 -6.43 27.99
C ILE A 7 -14.00 -6.43 26.48
N ARG A 8 -13.04 -5.61 26.06
CA ARG A 8 -12.45 -5.72 24.73
C ARG A 8 -11.59 -6.98 24.70
N MET A 9 -12.08 -7.98 24.00
CA MET A 9 -11.37 -9.25 23.80
C MET A 9 -10.15 -9.00 22.89
N MET A 10 -9.01 -8.66 23.48
CA MET A 10 -7.72 -8.78 22.82
C MET A 10 -7.45 -10.28 22.67
N VAL A 11 -7.59 -10.79 21.45
CA VAL A 11 -7.15 -12.15 21.12
C VAL A 11 -5.63 -12.12 21.04
N THR A 12 -4.97 -12.39 22.18
CA THR A 12 -3.53 -12.68 22.21
C THR A 12 -3.32 -14.06 21.62
N ILE A 13 -2.94 -14.10 20.34
CA ILE A 13 -2.69 -15.33 19.58
C ILE A 13 -1.33 -15.90 20.03
N GLY A 14 -1.24 -16.37 21.28
CA GLY A 14 -0.02 -16.98 21.82
C GLY A 14 0.27 -18.32 21.14
N LEU A 15 1.50 -18.54 20.70
CA LEU A 15 2.03 -19.89 20.47
C LEU A 15 3.14 -20.16 21.46
N ALA A 16 3.13 -21.34 22.06
CA ALA A 16 4.23 -21.79 22.90
C ALA A 16 5.44 -22.16 22.01
N ALA A 17 6.34 -21.21 21.81
CA ALA A 17 7.81 -21.33 21.84
C ALA A 17 8.54 -22.48 21.10
N LEU A 18 7.91 -23.21 20.16
CA LEU A 18 8.55 -24.28 19.38
C LEU A 18 8.09 -24.30 17.90
N LEU A 19 8.11 -23.15 17.23
CA LEU A 19 8.23 -23.14 15.76
C LEU A 19 9.71 -23.31 15.39
N ALA A 20 10.00 -24.13 14.39
CA ALA A 20 11.37 -24.36 13.94
C ALA A 20 12.01 -23.05 13.42
N SER A 21 13.33 -22.96 13.49
CA SER A 21 14.10 -21.76 13.09
C SER A 21 13.79 -21.27 11.67
N ALA A 22 13.44 -22.16 10.74
CA ALA A 22 13.00 -21.81 9.39
C ALA A 22 11.68 -21.01 9.35
N THR A 23 10.72 -21.36 10.23
CA THR A 23 9.46 -20.62 10.37
C THR A 23 9.69 -19.23 10.96
N GLN A 24 10.63 -19.11 11.91
CA GLN A 24 11.02 -17.82 12.49
C GLN A 24 11.70 -16.91 11.46
N ALA A 25 12.70 -17.43 10.72
CA ALA A 25 13.42 -16.64 9.71
C ALA A 25 12.48 -16.11 8.60
N SER A 26 11.55 -16.94 8.12
CA SER A 26 10.55 -16.52 7.13
C SER A 26 9.50 -15.55 7.70
N GLN A 27 9.16 -15.65 8.99
CA GLN A 27 8.30 -14.68 9.70
C GLN A 27 8.94 -13.29 9.79
N GLU A 28 10.22 -13.24 10.19
CA GLU A 28 10.99 -12.00 10.29
C GLU A 28 11.16 -11.34 8.91
N GLN A 29 11.46 -12.12 7.88
CA GLN A 29 11.54 -11.65 6.49
C GLN A 29 10.20 -11.09 5.99
N LEU A 30 9.08 -11.78 6.23
CA LEU A 30 7.75 -11.29 5.86
C LEU A 30 7.40 -9.98 6.60
N ALA A 31 7.67 -9.90 7.91
CA ALA A 31 7.43 -8.70 8.69
C ALA A 31 8.23 -7.51 8.14
N LYS A 32 9.51 -7.74 7.77
CA LYS A 32 10.36 -6.74 7.11
C LYS A 32 9.80 -6.31 5.76
N SER A 33 9.36 -7.24 4.90
CA SER A 33 8.82 -6.87 3.58
C SER A 33 7.49 -6.13 3.67
N ILE A 34 6.66 -6.42 4.67
CA ILE A 34 5.44 -5.64 4.98
C ILE A 34 5.82 -4.22 5.47
N HIS A 35 6.89 -4.07 6.24
CA HIS A 35 7.42 -2.77 6.65
C HIS A 35 7.97 -1.96 5.45
N ASP A 36 8.78 -2.58 4.59
CA ASP A 36 9.30 -1.97 3.37
C ASP A 36 8.16 -1.49 2.44
N VAL A 37 7.08 -2.28 2.29
CA VAL A 37 5.88 -1.90 1.55
C VAL A 37 5.17 -0.69 2.16
N GLN A 38 5.06 -0.60 3.50
CA GLN A 38 4.47 0.57 4.17
C GLN A 38 5.27 1.83 3.89
N LEU A 39 6.60 1.79 4.06
CA LEU A 39 7.47 2.93 3.81
C LEU A 39 7.38 3.41 2.36
N GLU A 40 7.39 2.49 1.39
CA GLU A 40 7.32 2.84 -0.03
C GLU A 40 5.94 3.37 -0.45
N THR A 41 4.88 2.82 0.14
CA THR A 41 3.51 3.31 -0.02
C THR A 41 3.34 4.74 0.52
N ILE A 42 3.99 5.06 1.66
CA ILE A 42 4.01 6.43 2.22
C ILE A 42 4.76 7.38 1.28
N LYS A 43 5.98 7.04 0.84
CA LYS A 43 6.76 7.86 -0.10
C LYS A 43 5.99 8.15 -1.39
N THR A 44 5.35 7.13 -1.96
CA THR A 44 4.52 7.28 -3.17
C THR A 44 3.31 8.19 -2.91
N SER A 45 2.72 8.13 -1.72
CA SER A 45 1.65 9.05 -1.30
C SER A 45 2.11 10.50 -1.15
N ASP A 46 3.36 10.72 -0.74
CA ASP A 46 3.94 12.07 -0.61
C ASP A 46 4.37 12.62 -1.97
N GLN A 47 4.98 11.80 -2.84
CA GLN A 47 5.30 12.15 -4.22
C GLN A 47 4.05 12.51 -5.05
N LEU A 48 2.94 11.79 -4.80
CA LEU A 48 1.62 12.13 -5.34
C LEU A 48 1.18 13.56 -4.95
N LYS A 49 1.40 13.98 -3.69
CA LYS A 49 1.06 15.33 -3.22
C LYS A 49 1.92 16.39 -3.91
N SER A 50 3.23 16.16 -4.04
CA SER A 50 4.14 17.05 -4.79
C SER A 50 3.67 17.26 -6.23
N THR A 51 3.24 16.19 -6.88
CA THR A 51 2.75 16.22 -8.27
C THR A 51 1.42 16.98 -8.40
N LEU A 52 0.50 16.79 -7.45
CA LEU A 52 -0.73 17.58 -7.36
C LEU A 52 -0.45 19.07 -7.08
N MET A 53 0.55 19.39 -6.25
CA MET A 53 0.96 20.78 -6.02
C MET A 53 1.50 21.42 -7.31
N ALA A 54 2.37 20.72 -8.04
CA ALA A 54 2.91 21.20 -9.32
C ALA A 54 1.81 21.35 -10.39
N LEU A 55 0.90 20.37 -10.49
CA LEU A 55 -0.26 20.42 -11.40
C LEU A 55 -1.17 21.61 -11.09
N ASN A 56 -1.48 21.82 -9.81
CA ASN A 56 -2.35 22.92 -9.39
C ASN A 56 -1.68 24.28 -9.62
N ALA A 57 -0.37 24.42 -9.36
CA ALA A 57 0.40 25.62 -9.68
C ALA A 57 0.35 25.96 -11.19
N LEU A 58 0.62 24.97 -12.05
CA LEU A 58 0.50 25.09 -13.51
C LEU A 58 -0.92 25.49 -13.94
N SER A 59 -1.95 24.85 -13.40
CA SER A 59 -3.36 25.12 -13.76
C SER A 59 -3.86 26.50 -13.29
N GLY A 60 -3.29 27.03 -12.21
CA GLY A 60 -3.60 28.35 -11.65
C GLY A 60 -2.87 29.49 -12.37
N GLN A 61 -1.74 29.22 -13.02
CA GLN A 61 -1.01 30.23 -13.79
C GLN A 61 -1.76 30.54 -15.09
N THR A 62 -2.08 31.83 -15.29
CA THR A 62 -2.88 32.31 -16.44
C THR A 62 -2.19 33.39 -17.27
N LYS A 63 -0.96 33.75 -16.91
CA LYS A 63 -0.15 34.83 -17.51
C LYS A 63 1.34 34.49 -17.41
N GLY A 64 2.16 35.16 -18.21
CA GLY A 64 3.61 34.94 -18.27
C GLY A 64 3.97 33.65 -19.00
N ASP A 65 5.24 33.24 -18.93
CA ASP A 65 5.69 31.97 -19.48
C ASP A 65 5.25 30.80 -18.58
N LEU A 66 4.57 29.83 -19.20
CA LEU A 66 4.04 28.62 -18.56
C LEU A 66 5.03 27.44 -18.63
N ARG A 67 6.08 27.53 -19.45
CA ARG A 67 7.07 26.45 -19.64
C ARG A 67 7.72 25.98 -18.34
N PRO A 68 8.21 26.85 -17.43
CA PRO A 68 8.83 26.39 -16.20
C PRO A 68 7.87 25.62 -15.28
N ALA A 69 6.59 26.02 -15.24
CA ALA A 69 5.57 25.32 -14.46
C ALA A 69 5.18 23.96 -15.09
N PHE A 70 5.17 23.88 -16.42
CA PHE A 70 4.93 22.64 -17.16
C PHE A 70 6.10 21.65 -17.04
N GLU A 71 7.33 22.13 -17.09
CA GLU A 71 8.54 21.33 -16.87
C GLU A 71 8.60 20.80 -15.42
N ALA A 72 8.30 21.65 -14.43
CA ALA A 72 8.20 21.23 -13.04
C ALA A 72 7.11 20.16 -12.83
N PHE A 73 5.90 20.35 -13.40
CA PHE A 73 4.85 19.34 -13.38
C PHE A 73 5.32 18.01 -13.99
N THR A 74 5.89 18.06 -15.20
CA THR A 74 6.40 16.88 -15.92
C THR A 74 7.46 16.12 -15.12
N ALA A 75 8.36 16.83 -14.43
CA ALA A 75 9.36 16.22 -13.56
C ALA A 75 8.73 15.49 -12.35
N GLU A 76 7.65 16.01 -11.78
CA GLU A 76 6.91 15.34 -10.69
C GLU A 76 6.08 14.13 -11.18
N VAL A 77 5.55 14.16 -12.41
CA VAL A 77 4.90 12.99 -13.03
C VAL A 77 5.89 11.83 -13.14
N ALA A 78 7.07 12.06 -13.74
CA ALA A 78 8.09 11.03 -13.91
C ALA A 78 8.56 10.41 -12.58
N LYS A 79 8.69 11.22 -11.53
CA LYS A 79 8.98 10.74 -10.16
C LYS A 79 7.85 9.87 -9.60
N THR A 80 6.59 10.22 -9.87
CA THR A 80 5.41 9.46 -9.42
C THR A 80 5.30 8.11 -10.13
N GLU A 81 5.56 8.07 -11.44
CA GLU A 81 5.64 6.82 -12.20
C GLU A 81 6.75 5.90 -11.65
N ALA A 82 7.94 6.44 -11.39
CA ALA A 82 9.04 5.70 -10.78
C ALA A 82 8.67 5.14 -9.38
N ALA A 83 8.06 5.97 -8.52
CA ALA A 83 7.60 5.55 -7.20
C ALA A 83 6.52 4.44 -7.27
N ALA A 84 5.62 4.49 -8.26
CA ALA A 84 4.62 3.47 -8.51
C ALA A 84 5.25 2.14 -8.96
N VAL A 85 6.28 2.18 -9.81
CA VAL A 85 7.05 0.98 -10.21
C VAL A 85 7.77 0.35 -9.02
N VAL A 86 8.46 1.15 -8.19
CA VAL A 86 9.16 0.66 -7.00
C VAL A 86 8.17 0.07 -5.98
N THR A 87 7.03 0.73 -5.74
CA THR A 87 5.95 0.19 -4.88
C THR A 87 5.41 -1.14 -5.41
N THR A 88 5.13 -1.22 -6.71
CA THR A 88 4.64 -2.46 -7.35
C THR A 88 5.65 -3.61 -7.20
N ALA A 89 6.94 -3.32 -7.37
CA ALA A 89 7.99 -4.29 -7.10
C ALA A 89 7.97 -4.74 -5.63
N ARG A 90 7.93 -3.81 -4.67
CA ARG A 90 7.88 -4.12 -3.23
C ARG A 90 6.70 -5.01 -2.84
N VAL A 91 5.51 -4.78 -3.41
CA VAL A 91 4.34 -5.66 -3.20
C VAL A 91 4.64 -7.08 -3.71
N LYS A 92 5.25 -7.22 -4.90
CA LYS A 92 5.62 -8.54 -5.44
C LYS A 92 6.66 -9.28 -4.57
N TRP A 93 7.65 -8.58 -4.00
CA TRP A 93 8.60 -9.17 -3.04
C TRP A 93 7.86 -9.65 -1.77
N MET A 94 6.98 -8.80 -1.22
CA MET A 94 6.16 -9.12 -0.05
C MET A 94 5.24 -10.33 -0.30
N ASP A 95 4.66 -10.48 -1.50
CA ASP A 95 3.85 -11.64 -1.89
C ASP A 95 4.68 -12.93 -1.91
N GLY A 96 5.92 -12.89 -2.42
CA GLY A 96 6.84 -14.02 -2.41
C GLY A 96 7.25 -14.46 -1.00
N ASP A 97 7.64 -13.50 -0.16
CA ASP A 97 7.97 -13.77 1.25
C ASP A 97 6.76 -14.32 2.02
N GLY A 98 5.55 -13.85 1.70
CA GLY A 98 4.30 -14.35 2.27
C GLY A 98 4.03 -15.80 1.90
N GLN A 99 4.21 -16.17 0.63
CA GLN A 99 4.10 -17.55 0.16
C GLN A 99 5.11 -18.47 0.86
N GLN A 100 6.36 -18.03 1.02
CA GLN A 100 7.40 -18.80 1.72
C GLN A 100 7.01 -19.03 3.19
N TYR A 101 6.69 -17.98 3.94
CA TYR A 101 6.32 -18.07 5.35
C TYR A 101 5.11 -18.99 5.59
N PHE A 102 4.02 -18.81 4.83
CA PHE A 102 2.83 -19.64 5.02
C PHE A 102 3.03 -21.09 4.57
N THR A 103 3.99 -21.36 3.67
CA THR A 103 4.40 -22.72 3.29
C THR A 103 5.18 -23.39 4.42
N ASP A 104 6.15 -22.70 5.02
CA ASP A 104 6.94 -23.26 6.12
C ASP A 104 6.13 -23.42 7.42
N TRP A 105 5.18 -22.52 7.67
CA TRP A 105 4.25 -22.67 8.77
C TRP A 105 3.29 -23.86 8.53
N GLN A 106 2.77 -24.05 7.31
CA GLN A 106 1.95 -25.24 6.99
C GLN A 106 2.70 -26.54 7.26
N LYS A 107 3.96 -26.69 6.80
CA LYS A 107 4.81 -27.86 7.12
C LYS A 107 4.91 -28.11 8.62
N THR A 108 5.02 -27.04 9.41
CA THR A 108 5.11 -27.13 10.88
C THR A 108 3.79 -27.59 11.50
N VAL A 109 2.64 -27.18 10.95
CA VAL A 109 1.31 -27.67 11.37
C VAL A 109 1.13 -29.15 11.01
N ASP A 110 1.50 -29.54 9.79
CA ASP A 110 1.32 -30.90 9.27
C ASP A 110 2.14 -31.93 10.08
N GLY A 111 3.34 -31.55 10.54
CA GLY A 111 4.20 -32.35 11.42
C GLY A 111 3.66 -32.59 12.84
N ILE A 112 2.56 -31.95 13.25
CA ILE A 112 1.96 -32.16 14.59
C ILE A 112 1.20 -33.48 14.60
N ASN A 113 1.68 -34.48 15.36
CA ASN A 113 1.02 -35.79 15.50
C ASN A 113 -0.30 -35.76 16.29
N ASN A 114 -0.42 -34.86 17.28
CA ASN A 114 -1.64 -34.76 18.09
C ASN A 114 -2.73 -33.99 17.32
N GLU A 115 -3.77 -34.70 16.91
CA GLU A 115 -4.88 -34.15 16.09
C GLU A 115 -5.60 -32.94 16.71
N SER A 116 -5.73 -32.88 18.04
CA SER A 116 -6.34 -31.73 18.73
C SER A 116 -5.43 -30.49 18.70
N LEU A 117 -4.11 -30.69 18.83
CA LEU A 117 -3.13 -29.62 18.67
C LEU A 117 -3.01 -29.18 17.20
N ARG A 118 -2.97 -30.12 16.26
CA ARG A 118 -2.96 -29.85 14.81
C ARG A 118 -4.14 -28.97 14.41
N LYS A 119 -5.37 -29.33 14.80
CA LYS A 119 -6.59 -28.53 14.58
C LYS A 119 -6.54 -27.13 15.22
N LYS A 120 -5.84 -26.95 16.34
CA LYS A 120 -5.63 -25.61 16.95
C LYS A 120 -4.60 -24.79 16.17
N ALA A 121 -3.50 -25.42 15.75
CA ALA A 121 -2.45 -24.76 14.99
C ALA A 121 -2.91 -24.35 13.59
N GLN A 122 -3.66 -25.21 12.89
CA GLN A 122 -4.27 -24.90 11.59
C GLN A 122 -5.17 -23.67 11.67
N ARG A 123 -6.00 -23.53 12.72
CA ARG A 123 -6.85 -22.34 12.89
C ARG A 123 -6.05 -21.03 13.02
N ARG A 124 -4.93 -20.99 13.76
CA ARG A 124 -4.05 -19.80 13.79
C ARG A 124 -3.47 -19.50 12.41
N LEU A 125 -3.05 -20.53 11.68
CA LEU A 125 -2.50 -20.38 10.34
C LEU A 125 -3.55 -19.82 9.36
N ASP A 126 -4.79 -20.30 9.44
CA ASP A 126 -5.90 -19.79 8.62
C ASP A 126 -6.30 -18.35 8.99
N GLU A 127 -6.31 -18.02 10.30
CA GLU A 127 -6.53 -16.65 10.81
C GLU A 127 -5.44 -15.68 10.37
N ALA A 128 -4.18 -16.12 10.33
CA ALA A 128 -3.05 -15.34 9.85
C ALA A 128 -3.09 -15.16 8.31
N LYS A 129 -3.37 -16.23 7.54
CA LYS A 129 -3.60 -16.15 6.09
C LYS A 129 -4.75 -15.19 5.75
N ALA A 130 -5.86 -15.26 6.47
CA ALA A 130 -7.01 -14.36 6.31
C ALA A 130 -6.71 -12.90 6.70
N SER A 131 -5.76 -12.67 7.60
CA SER A 131 -5.29 -11.33 7.96
C SER A 131 -4.34 -10.77 6.90
N TYR A 132 -3.42 -11.58 6.38
CA TYR A 132 -2.53 -11.23 5.27
C TYR A 132 -3.29 -10.93 3.98
N GLY A 133 -4.32 -11.73 3.65
CA GLY A 133 -5.18 -11.49 2.48
C GLY A 133 -5.88 -10.12 2.49
N LYS A 134 -6.12 -9.52 3.67
CA LYS A 134 -6.63 -8.14 3.79
C LYS A 134 -5.58 -7.11 3.38
N VAL A 135 -4.30 -7.36 3.70
CA VAL A 135 -3.18 -6.53 3.24
C VAL A 135 -3.12 -6.55 1.72
N GLN A 136 -3.07 -7.74 1.11
CA GLN A 136 -3.04 -7.91 -0.35
C GLN A 136 -4.24 -7.22 -1.03
N ALA A 137 -5.46 -7.49 -0.58
CA ALA A 137 -6.66 -6.87 -1.14
C ALA A 137 -6.67 -5.33 -1.00
N SER A 138 -6.11 -4.79 0.09
CA SER A 138 -6.00 -3.35 0.29
C SER A 138 -4.96 -2.69 -0.63
N LEU A 139 -3.84 -3.36 -0.90
CA LEU A 139 -2.80 -2.91 -1.84
C LEU A 139 -3.29 -2.96 -3.29
N VAL A 140 -3.99 -4.03 -3.69
CA VAL A 140 -4.63 -4.12 -5.02
C VAL A 140 -5.64 -2.98 -5.19
N LYS A 141 -6.50 -2.73 -4.20
CA LYS A 141 -7.47 -1.62 -4.23
C LYS A 141 -6.79 -0.25 -4.32
N ALA A 142 -5.63 -0.06 -3.68
CA ALA A 142 -4.85 1.16 -3.82
C ALA A 142 -4.28 1.30 -5.25
N SER A 143 -3.70 0.23 -5.81
CA SER A 143 -3.21 0.20 -7.20
C SER A 143 -4.31 0.52 -8.21
N ASP A 144 -5.51 -0.05 -8.06
CA ASP A 144 -6.65 0.19 -8.96
C ASP A 144 -7.22 1.62 -8.88
N LYS A 145 -6.98 2.34 -7.78
CA LYS A 145 -7.24 3.78 -7.70
C LYS A 145 -6.08 4.63 -8.21
N PHE A 146 -4.85 4.14 -8.13
CA PHE A 146 -3.66 4.85 -8.61
C PHE A 146 -3.57 4.89 -10.15
N LYS A 147 -3.99 3.82 -10.84
CA LYS A 147 -3.98 3.70 -12.31
C LYS A 147 -4.73 4.83 -13.05
N PRO A 148 -6.02 5.11 -12.80
CA PRO A 148 -6.73 6.19 -13.50
C PRO A 148 -6.09 7.56 -13.23
N PHE A 149 -5.65 7.79 -11.99
CA PHE A 149 -4.95 9.02 -11.64
C PHE A 149 -3.65 9.23 -12.43
N LEU A 150 -2.81 8.19 -12.60
CA LEU A 150 -1.64 8.27 -13.47
C LEU A 150 -2.01 8.54 -14.94
N SER A 151 -3.12 7.96 -15.42
CA SER A 151 -3.61 8.20 -16.78
C SER A 151 -3.96 9.68 -17.00
N ASP A 152 -4.70 10.29 -16.07
CA ASP A 152 -5.03 11.72 -16.11
C ASP A 152 -3.77 12.59 -16.17
N LEU A 153 -2.74 12.26 -15.37
CA LEU A 153 -1.46 13.00 -15.39
C LEU A 153 -0.74 12.89 -16.74
N ALA A 154 -0.68 11.68 -17.31
CA ALA A 154 -0.04 11.44 -18.60
C ALA A 154 -0.79 12.14 -19.75
N ASP A 155 -2.13 12.13 -19.73
CA ASP A 155 -2.95 12.84 -20.73
C ASP A 155 -2.80 14.36 -20.60
N ILE A 156 -2.73 14.91 -19.39
CA ILE A 156 -2.45 16.34 -19.16
C ILE A 156 -1.05 16.70 -19.70
N GLN A 157 -0.02 15.91 -19.37
CA GLN A 157 1.34 16.13 -19.85
C GLN A 157 1.41 16.11 -21.38
N LYS A 158 0.74 15.13 -22.01
CA LYS A 158 0.68 14.99 -23.47
C LYS A 158 -0.07 16.14 -24.13
N ALA A 159 -1.22 16.55 -23.59
CA ALA A 159 -2.02 17.64 -24.13
C ALA A 159 -1.28 18.99 -24.09
N LEU A 160 -0.55 19.26 -23.00
CA LEU A 160 0.24 20.49 -22.88
C LEU A 160 1.56 20.44 -23.64
N SER A 161 2.14 19.26 -23.92
CA SER A 161 3.45 19.15 -24.59
C SER A 161 3.56 19.89 -25.93
N SER A 162 2.44 20.06 -26.64
CA SER A 162 2.33 20.81 -27.90
C SER A 162 1.70 22.21 -27.75
N ASP A 163 1.06 22.53 -26.62
CA ASP A 163 0.34 23.78 -26.37
C ASP A 163 0.49 24.25 -24.91
N VAL A 164 1.72 24.64 -24.54
CA VAL A 164 2.03 25.24 -23.23
C VAL A 164 1.58 26.72 -23.19
N THR A 165 0.31 26.97 -23.50
CA THR A 165 -0.31 28.31 -23.49
C THR A 165 -1.48 28.37 -22.51
N ALA A 166 -1.99 29.58 -22.25
CA ALA A 166 -3.20 29.78 -21.45
C ALA A 166 -4.44 29.09 -22.07
N SER A 167 -4.45 28.83 -23.38
CA SER A 167 -5.52 28.07 -24.06
C SER A 167 -5.40 26.57 -23.77
N GLY A 168 -4.20 25.98 -23.90
CA GLY A 168 -3.95 24.59 -23.53
C GLY A 168 -4.23 24.31 -22.05
N VAL A 169 -3.77 25.20 -21.15
CA VAL A 169 -4.07 25.14 -19.71
C VAL A 169 -5.57 25.26 -19.43
N LYS A 170 -6.33 26.02 -20.24
CA LYS A 170 -7.79 26.08 -20.14
C LYS A 170 -8.46 24.78 -20.61
N ALA A 171 -7.93 24.13 -21.66
CA ALA A 171 -8.48 22.90 -22.21
C ALA A 171 -8.41 21.71 -21.22
N ILE A 172 -7.30 21.58 -20.48
CA ILE A 172 -7.11 20.48 -19.52
C ILE A 172 -7.91 20.61 -18.20
N ARG A 173 -8.60 21.74 -17.95
CA ARG A 173 -9.22 22.02 -16.62
C ARG A 173 -10.19 20.95 -16.15
N GLY A 174 -10.89 20.28 -17.07
CA GLY A 174 -11.75 19.13 -16.76
C GLY A 174 -10.94 17.99 -16.14
N THR A 175 -9.88 17.55 -16.82
CA THR A 175 -8.97 16.49 -16.35
C THR A 175 -8.25 16.88 -15.06
N VAL A 176 -7.83 18.15 -14.90
CA VAL A 176 -7.27 18.64 -13.63
C VAL A 176 -8.27 18.50 -12.47
N SER A 177 -9.54 18.78 -12.72
CA SER A 177 -10.61 18.61 -11.73
C SER A 177 -10.84 17.13 -11.39
N THR A 178 -10.77 16.23 -12.39
CA THR A 178 -10.87 14.77 -12.21
C THR A 178 -9.71 14.23 -11.38
N ALA A 179 -8.45 14.54 -11.76
CA ALA A 179 -7.26 14.12 -11.03
C ALA A 179 -7.27 14.58 -9.56
N ASN A 180 -7.68 15.83 -9.30
CA ASN A 180 -7.84 16.35 -7.94
C ASN A 180 -8.98 15.64 -7.16
N TRP A 181 -10.04 15.17 -7.84
CA TRP A 181 -11.09 14.36 -7.22
C TRP A 181 -10.59 12.95 -6.90
N ASP A 182 -9.99 12.26 -7.88
CA ASP A 182 -9.54 10.87 -7.76
C ASP A 182 -8.42 10.70 -6.73
N SER A 183 -7.55 11.70 -6.60
CA SER A 183 -6.48 11.71 -5.56
C SER A 183 -7.01 11.47 -4.14
N LYS A 184 -8.26 11.85 -3.83
CA LYS A 184 -8.91 11.61 -2.53
C LYS A 184 -9.21 10.13 -2.31
N PHE A 185 -9.55 9.41 -3.37
CA PHE A 185 -9.83 7.97 -3.34
C PHE A 185 -8.54 7.16 -3.32
N VAL A 186 -7.49 7.67 -3.99
CA VAL A 186 -6.12 7.17 -3.84
C VAL A 186 -5.66 7.29 -2.40
N ASP A 187 -5.70 8.49 -1.80
CA ASP A 187 -5.31 8.75 -0.41
C ASP A 187 -6.08 7.86 0.59
N GLN A 188 -7.39 7.70 0.43
CA GLN A 188 -8.20 6.83 1.29
C GLN A 188 -7.84 5.34 1.15
N ALA A 189 -7.55 4.87 -0.07
CA ALA A 189 -7.14 3.50 -0.33
C ALA A 189 -5.72 3.23 0.23
N VAL A 190 -4.79 4.15 -0.01
CA VAL A 190 -3.42 4.15 0.54
C VAL A 190 -3.42 4.11 2.07
N LYS A 191 -4.20 4.97 2.73
CA LYS A 191 -4.37 4.95 4.19
C LYS A 191 -4.92 3.63 4.71
N THR A 192 -5.83 3.00 3.96
CA THR A 192 -6.33 1.65 4.28
C THR A 192 -5.22 0.61 4.14
N ALA A 193 -4.44 0.66 3.07
CA ALA A 193 -3.36 -0.29 2.83
C ALA A 193 -2.26 -0.22 3.90
N ILE A 194 -1.79 0.98 4.23
CA ILE A 194 -0.84 1.21 5.32
C ILE A 194 -1.41 0.64 6.63
N LYS A 195 -2.68 0.93 6.95
CA LYS A 195 -3.33 0.46 8.19
C LYS A 195 -3.42 -1.07 8.29
N GLU A 196 -3.77 -1.78 7.22
CA GLU A 196 -3.81 -3.25 7.27
C GLU A 196 -2.39 -3.85 7.32
N ALA A 197 -1.44 -3.28 6.59
CA ALA A 197 -0.03 -3.65 6.67
C ALA A 197 0.55 -3.48 8.08
N SER A 198 0.36 -2.32 8.73
CA SER A 198 0.83 -2.08 10.11
C SER A 198 0.18 -3.01 11.15
N LYS A 199 -1.03 -3.53 10.90
CA LYS A 199 -1.64 -4.55 11.77
C LYS A 199 -0.95 -5.89 11.58
N MET A 200 -0.70 -6.30 10.33
CA MET A 200 -0.09 -7.58 10.00
C MET A 200 1.37 -7.64 10.50
N GLU A 201 2.15 -6.59 10.27
CA GLU A 201 3.50 -6.42 10.82
C GLU A 201 3.49 -6.58 12.35
N LYS A 202 2.55 -5.93 13.05
CA LYS A 202 2.41 -6.04 14.51
C LYS A 202 2.01 -7.44 14.96
N ALA A 203 1.15 -8.14 14.22
CA ALA A 203 0.80 -9.53 14.53
C ALA A 203 2.06 -10.42 14.45
N LEU A 204 2.78 -10.37 13.32
CA LEU A 204 4.02 -11.13 13.10
C LEU A 204 5.11 -10.79 14.13
N SER A 205 5.23 -9.53 14.52
CA SER A 205 6.23 -9.06 15.50
C SER A 205 5.86 -9.34 16.96
N THR A 206 4.57 -9.54 17.26
CA THR A 206 4.11 -9.87 18.63
C THR A 206 4.14 -11.38 18.88
N GLU A 207 4.00 -12.21 17.84
CA GLU A 207 4.15 -13.66 17.94
C GLU A 207 5.62 -14.13 18.08
N ALA A 208 6.58 -13.21 18.01
CA ALA A 208 8.02 -13.46 18.20
C ALA A 208 8.53 -13.17 19.64
N LYS A 209 7.64 -12.93 20.61
CA LYS A 209 7.96 -12.66 22.02
C LYS A 209 7.15 -13.54 22.98
#